data_AF-A0A8T0P6I9-F1
#
_entry.id   AF-A0A8T0P6I9-F1
#
_cell.length_a   1.000
_cell.length_b   1.000
_cell.length_c   1.000
_cell.angle_alpha   90.00
_cell.angle_beta   90.00
_cell.angle_gamma   90.00
#
_symmetry.space_group_name_H-M   'P 1'
#
loop_
_entity.id
_entity.type
_entity.pdbx_description
1 polymer ?
#
loop_
_entity_poly.entity_id
_entity_poly.type
_entity_poly.pdbx_seq_one_letter_code
_entity_poly.pdbx_strand_id
1 'polypeptide(L)'
;MIRWERENSKLYMQSSDGESNYEEKIKFATYFADEISKGVLFEMADQIPSLAELIKFGSLLDFQDAAVGFLLRSKNLQLFPEDDYFLKSSMLGGSKNK
;
A
#
# COMPACT_ATOMS: atom_id res chain seq x y z
N MET A 1 15.63 -6.28 -2.17
CA MET A 1 15.37 -6.33 -0.70
C MET A 1 14.46 -5.17 -0.34
N ILE A 2 13.40 -5.42 0.42
CA ILE A 2 12.51 -4.39 0.99
C ILE A 2 12.55 -4.57 2.51
N ARG A 3 12.65 -3.48 3.26
CA ARG A 3 12.69 -3.51 4.72
C ARG A 3 11.99 -2.30 5.29
N TRP A 4 11.02 -2.52 6.17
CA TRP A 4 10.45 -1.46 7.00
C TRP A 4 11.27 -1.25 8.27
N GLU A 5 11.66 -0.01 8.53
CA GLU A 5 12.32 0.41 9.77
C GLU A 5 11.35 1.28 10.58
N ARG A 6 10.90 0.71 11.69
CA ARG A 6 9.76 1.21 12.46
C ARG A 6 10.03 2.52 13.18
N GLU A 7 11.22 2.70 13.73
CA GLU A 7 11.52 3.83 14.64
C GLU A 7 11.45 5.17 13.91
N ASN A 8 11.92 5.22 12.67
CA ASN A 8 11.88 6.42 11.84
C ASN A 8 10.81 6.39 10.74
N SER A 9 9.94 5.37 10.72
CA SER A 9 8.94 5.15 9.65
C SER A 9 9.55 5.18 8.24
N LYS A 10 10.70 4.53 8.06
CA LYS A 10 11.44 4.51 6.80
C LYS A 10 11.30 3.16 6.10
N LEU A 11 10.98 3.21 4.81
CA LEU A 11 11.01 2.06 3.92
C LEU A 11 12.31 2.07 3.12
N TYR A 12 13.14 1.06 3.31
CA TYR A 12 14.34 0.85 2.52
C TYR A 12 14.05 -0.16 1.41
N MET A 13 14.45 0.19 0.19
CA MET A 13 14.20 -0.62 -0.99
C MET A 13 15.40 -0.58 -1.91
N GLN A 14 15.81 -1.74 -2.39
CA GLN A 14 16.82 -1.84 -3.44
C GLN A 14 16.14 -1.67 -4.79
N SER A 15 16.56 -0.66 -5.56
CA SER A 15 16.11 -0.46 -6.95
C SER A 15 16.49 -1.66 -7.82
N SER A 16 15.59 -2.03 -8.72
CA SER A 16 15.89 -2.96 -9.82
C SER A 16 15.96 -2.13 -11.10
N ASP A 17 17.15 -1.93 -11.65
CA ASP A 17 17.40 -1.01 -12.77
C ASP A 17 17.11 -1.65 -14.15
N GLY A 18 16.07 -2.49 -14.26
CA GLY A 18 15.75 -3.26 -15.48
C GLY A 18 14.27 -3.30 -15.85
N GLU A 19 13.96 -3.76 -17.07
CA GLU A 19 12.58 -4.04 -17.50
C GLU A 19 11.99 -5.15 -16.64
N SER A 20 11.05 -4.80 -15.75
CA SER A 20 10.44 -5.75 -14.84
C SER A 20 9.51 -6.71 -15.60
N ASN A 21 9.89 -7.99 -15.73
CA ASN A 21 8.97 -9.00 -16.25
C ASN A 21 7.83 -9.27 -15.24
N TYR A 22 6.79 -10.03 -15.62
CA TYR A 22 5.67 -10.30 -14.72
C TYR A 22 6.08 -11.02 -13.41
N GLU A 23 7.10 -11.88 -13.47
CA GLU A 23 7.62 -12.56 -12.28
C GLU A 23 8.23 -11.55 -11.29
N GLU A 24 9.01 -10.59 -11.78
CA GLU A 24 9.62 -9.54 -10.97
C GLU A 24 8.57 -8.61 -10.37
N LYS A 25 7.54 -8.24 -11.14
CA LYS A 25 6.39 -7.46 -10.63
C LYS A 25 5.67 -8.19 -9.49
N ILE A 26 5.43 -9.50 -9.64
CA ILE A 26 4.78 -10.31 -8.60
C ILE A 26 5.67 -10.45 -7.37
N LYS A 27 6.97 -10.70 -7.54
CA LYS A 27 7.93 -10.75 -6.43
C LYS A 27 7.95 -9.43 -5.68
N PHE A 28 8.08 -8.32 -6.41
CA PHE A 28 8.05 -6.98 -5.86
C PHE A 28 6.78 -6.75 -5.03
N ALA A 29 5.61 -6.90 -5.64
CA ALA A 29 4.33 -6.67 -4.96
C ALA A 29 4.16 -7.56 -3.73
N THR A 30 4.65 -8.80 -3.79
CA THR A 30 4.59 -9.74 -2.65
C THR A 30 5.46 -9.27 -1.48
N TYR A 31 6.75 -8.95 -1.72
CA TYR A 31 7.65 -8.50 -0.65
C TYR A 31 7.28 -7.11 -0.13
N PHE A 32 6.86 -6.22 -1.02
CA PHE A 32 6.41 -4.88 -0.67
C PHE A 32 5.21 -4.95 0.27
N ALA A 33 4.19 -5.73 -0.10
CA ALA A 33 2.98 -5.84 0.70
C ALA A 33 3.22 -6.48 2.07
N ASP A 34 4.07 -7.51 2.14
CA ASP A 34 4.44 -8.18 3.38
C ASP A 34 5.15 -7.23 4.36
N GLU A 35 6.17 -6.50 3.89
CA GLU A 35 6.92 -5.56 4.73
C GLU A 35 6.07 -4.38 5.23
N ILE A 36 5.24 -3.79 4.36
CA ILE A 36 4.32 -2.71 4.77
C ILE A 36 3.33 -3.23 5.81
N SER A 37 2.76 -4.41 5.58
CA SER A 37 1.73 -4.95 6.49
C SER A 37 2.29 -5.28 7.86
N LYS A 38 3.49 -5.84 7.92
CA LYS A 38 4.23 -6.06 9.18
C LYS A 38 4.57 -4.75 9.89
N GLY A 39 4.94 -3.71 9.13
CA GLY A 39 5.27 -2.40 9.68
C GLY A 39 4.06 -1.69 10.29
N VAL A 40 2.93 -1.70 9.57
CA VAL A 40 1.69 -0.98 9.95
C VAL A 40 0.91 -1.74 11.03
N LEU A 41 0.80 -3.06 10.92
CA LEU A 41 -0.02 -3.90 11.81
C LEU A 41 0.84 -4.73 12.78
N PHE A 42 1.98 -4.21 13.23
CA PHE A 42 2.90 -4.95 14.10
C PHE A 42 2.25 -5.42 15.43
N GLU A 43 1.20 -4.74 15.89
CA GLU A 43 0.42 -5.10 17.09
C GLU A 43 -0.79 -6.01 16.77
N MET A 44 -1.16 -6.15 15.50
CA MET A 44 -2.32 -6.92 15.01
C MET A 44 -1.85 -7.99 14.03
N ALA A 45 -1.00 -8.90 14.51
CA ALA A 45 -0.30 -9.87 13.67
C ALA A 45 -1.25 -10.79 12.87
N ASP A 46 -2.44 -11.05 13.40
CA ASP A 46 -3.52 -11.80 12.76
C ASP A 46 -4.10 -11.10 11.53
N GLN A 47 -4.01 -9.77 11.46
CA GLN A 47 -4.50 -8.96 10.35
C GLN A 47 -3.47 -8.73 9.24
N ILE A 48 -2.19 -9.01 9.51
CA ILE A 48 -1.08 -8.86 8.55
C ILE A 48 -1.36 -9.57 7.21
N PRO A 49 -1.80 -10.84 7.17
CA PRO A 49 -2.03 -11.54 5.91
C PRO A 49 -3.11 -10.86 5.05
N SER A 50 -4.18 -10.37 5.68
CA SER A 50 -5.30 -9.70 5.00
C SER A 50 -4.85 -8.38 4.37
N LEU A 51 -4.08 -7.58 5.10
CA LEU A 51 -3.55 -6.32 4.56
C LEU A 51 -2.52 -6.57 3.46
N ALA A 52 -1.66 -7.59 3.61
CA ALA A 52 -0.66 -7.93 2.61
C ALA A 52 -1.31 -8.38 1.29
N GLU A 53 -2.41 -9.13 1.35
CA GLU A 53 -3.16 -9.48 0.14
C GLU A 53 -3.69 -8.23 -0.58
N LEU A 54 -4.29 -7.29 0.15
CA LEU A 54 -4.84 -6.06 -0.42
C LEU A 54 -3.77 -5.16 -1.05
N ILE A 55 -2.66 -4.95 -0.35
CA ILE A 55 -1.55 -4.12 -0.86
C ILE A 55 -0.91 -4.79 -2.07
N LYS A 56 -0.79 -6.12 -2.09
CA LYS A 56 -0.27 -6.85 -3.25
C LYS A 56 -1.16 -6.66 -4.47
N PHE A 57 -2.48 -6.79 -4.33
CA PHE A 57 -3.42 -6.53 -5.43
C PHE A 57 -3.35 -5.07 -5.89
N GLY A 58 -3.33 -4.12 -4.96
CA GLY A 58 -3.16 -2.70 -5.27
C GLY A 58 -1.87 -2.44 -6.06
N SER A 59 -0.74 -2.98 -5.61
CA SER A 59 0.56 -2.82 -6.27
C SER A 59 0.60 -3.43 -7.67
N LEU A 60 -0.05 -4.56 -7.91
CA LEU A 60 -0.13 -5.17 -9.24
C LEU A 60 -1.03 -4.41 -10.22
N LEU A 61 -1.91 -3.56 -9.69
CA LEU A 61 -2.85 -2.72 -10.44
C LEU A 61 -2.40 -1.25 -10.46
N ASP A 62 -1.14 -0.98 -10.14
CA ASP A 62 -0.54 0.36 -10.05
C ASP A 62 -1.36 1.33 -9.18
N PHE A 63 -2.03 0.79 -8.16
CA PHE A 63 -2.94 1.50 -7.26
C PHE A 63 -4.00 2.36 -7.99
N GLN A 64 -4.46 1.92 -9.16
CA GLN A 64 -5.45 2.64 -9.94
C GLN A 64 -6.75 2.85 -9.12
N ASP A 65 -7.16 4.10 -8.95
CA ASP A 65 -8.24 4.50 -8.03
C ASP A 65 -9.52 3.69 -8.17
N ALA A 66 -9.98 3.44 -9.41
CA ALA A 66 -11.23 2.71 -9.64
C ALA A 66 -11.10 1.22 -9.29
N ALA A 67 -9.96 0.61 -9.60
CA ALA A 67 -9.65 -0.78 -9.26
C ALA A 67 -9.50 -0.97 -7.74
N VAL A 68 -8.79 -0.06 -7.06
CA VAL A 68 -8.69 -0.04 -5.60
C VAL A 68 -10.08 0.19 -4.97
N GLY A 69 -10.86 1.14 -5.49
CA GLY A 69 -12.21 1.39 -5.01
C GLY A 69 -13.17 0.20 -5.22
N PHE A 70 -12.98 -0.60 -6.27
CA PHE A 70 -13.69 -1.87 -6.43
C PHE A 70 -13.21 -2.93 -5.42
N LEU A 71 -11.89 -3.08 -5.23
CA LEU A 71 -11.32 -4.03 -4.28
C LEU A 71 -11.84 -3.79 -2.86
N LEU A 72 -11.81 -2.54 -2.39
CA LEU A 72 -12.31 -2.15 -1.08
C LEU A 72 -13.81 -2.46 -0.94
N ARG A 73 -14.62 -2.16 -1.96
CA ARG A 73 -16.05 -2.52 -2.00
C ARG A 73 -16.27 -4.02 -1.86
N SER A 74 -15.55 -4.83 -2.64
CA SER A 74 -15.71 -6.29 -2.65
C SER A 74 -15.38 -6.94 -1.31
N LYS A 75 -14.55 -6.29 -0.48
CA LYS A 75 -14.11 -6.77 0.83
C LYS A 75 -14.83 -6.06 1.99
N ASN A 76 -15.83 -5.21 1.71
CA ASN A 76 -16.53 -4.38 2.70
C ASN A 76 -15.58 -3.48 3.51
N LEU A 77 -14.54 -2.95 2.86
CA LEU A 77 -13.52 -2.06 3.44
C LEU A 77 -13.65 -0.63 2.90
N GLN A 78 -14.86 -0.23 2.50
CA GLN A 78 -15.10 1.14 2.08
C GLN A 78 -14.91 2.08 3.26
N LEU A 79 -14.24 3.20 3.00
CA LEU A 79 -14.18 4.29 3.96
C LEU A 79 -15.56 4.88 4.19
N PHE A 80 -15.80 5.34 5.42
CA PHE A 80 -16.94 6.20 5.68
C PHE A 80 -16.76 7.54 4.93
N PRO A 81 -17.85 8.19 4.49
CA PRO A 81 -17.78 9.45 3.76
C PRO A 81 -16.96 10.54 4.49
N GLU A 82 -17.00 10.55 5.82
CA GLU A 82 -16.27 11.47 6.68
C GLU A 82 -14.75 11.26 6.58
N ASP A 83 -14.31 10.00 6.61
CA ASP A 83 -12.89 9.63 6.52
C ASP A 83 -12.35 9.87 5.11
N ASP A 84 -13.13 9.54 4.07
CA ASP A 84 -12.79 9.82 2.68
C ASP A 84 -12.62 11.33 2.45
N TYR A 85 -13.53 12.15 2.98
CA TYR A 85 -13.42 13.60 2.94
C TYR A 85 -12.18 14.12 3.68
N PHE A 86 -11.92 13.60 4.88
CA PHE A 86 -10.74 13.96 5.68
C PHE A 86 -9.43 13.66 4.93
N LEU A 87 -9.29 12.45 4.36
CA LEU A 87 -8.11 12.07 3.59
C LEU A 87 -7.94 12.94 2.34
N LYS A 88 -9.00 13.20 1.58
CA LYS A 88 -8.92 14.07 0.40
C LYS A 88 -8.51 15.49 0.77
N SER A 89 -9.03 16.03 1.88
CA SER A 89 -8.69 17.39 2.34
C SER A 89 -7.23 17.53 2.78
N SER A 90 -6.68 16.50 3.44
CA SER A 90 -5.29 16.49 3.92
C SER A 90 -4.27 16.30 2.79
N MET A 91 -4.62 15.51 1.77
CA MET A 91 -3.79 15.32 0.56
C MET A 91 -3.72 16.59 -0.32
N LEU A 92 -4.80 17.38 -0.36
CA LEU A 92 -4.87 18.62 -1.15
C LEU A 92 -4.24 19.84 -0.44
N GLY A 93 -4.04 19.77 0.87
CA GLY A 93 -3.43 20.85 1.66
C GLY A 93 -1.93 21.09 1.38
N GLY A 94 -1.25 20.13 0.73
CA GLY A 94 0.19 20.22 0.40
C GLY A 94 0.51 20.87 -0.95
N SER A 95 -0.46 21.12 -1.83
CA SER A 95 -0.24 21.66 -3.17
C SER A 95 -0.58 23.15 -3.29
N LYS A 96 -0.18 23.94 -2.29
CA LYS A 96 -0.06 25.39 -2.38
C LYS A 96 1.29 25.79 -1.83
N ASN A 97 2.36 25.61 -2.61
CA ASN A 97 3.61 26.39 -2.58
C ASN A 97 4.68 25.75 -3.52
N LYS A 98 4.61 26.02 -4.82
CA LYS A 98 5.68 26.67 -5.64
C LYS A 98 5.32 26.63 -7.12
#